data_AF-A0A969J4K7-F1
#
_entry.id   AF-A0A969J4K7-F1
#
_cell.length_a   1.000
_cell.length_b   1.000
_cell.length_c   1.000
_cell.angle_alpha   90.00
_cell.angle_beta   90.00
_cell.angle_gamma   90.00
#
_symmetry.space_group_name_H-M   'P 1'
#
loop_
_entity.id
_entity.type
_entity.pdbx_description
1 polymer ?
#
loop_
_entity_poly.entity_id
_entity_poly.type
_entity_poly.pdbx_seq_one_letter_code
_entity_poly.pdbx_strand_id
1 'polypeptide(L)'
;MDIRSFDRVIQAILFFDKRINRRAAQVAKIRIVNKFFDANTQKDEPYLHPPFDFFFDRGDIDAPNPDELEKKMLDLAEEHEGEAAQRNAMLAYLEEKNKRPLPEIEEIPVYFYEDGISQLQMMLSMRTIEVMQHWRGNTSFRQYDIIRNMAESLMQQFSEFPEEFSEDESDDLQPPSVHHS
;
A
#
# COMPACT_ATOMS: atom_id res chain seq x y z
N MET A 1 -17.04 -1.10 -13.85
CA MET A 1 -17.70 -0.11 -12.97
C MET A 1 -16.69 0.97 -12.75
N ASP A 2 -17.06 2.21 -13.03
CA ASP A 2 -16.09 3.28 -13.13
C ASP A 2 -16.43 4.37 -12.11
N ILE A 3 -15.44 4.72 -11.29
CA ILE A 3 -15.63 5.57 -10.10
C ILE A 3 -14.51 6.61 -10.04
N ARG A 4 -14.85 7.87 -9.80
CA ARG A 4 -13.90 9.00 -9.72
C ARG A 4 -13.37 9.29 -8.32
N SER A 5 -13.40 8.32 -7.41
CA SER A 5 -13.01 8.50 -6.00
C SER A 5 -12.58 7.16 -5.41
N PHE A 6 -11.38 7.11 -4.83
CA PHE A 6 -10.86 5.92 -4.19
C PHE A 6 -11.68 5.50 -2.97
N ASP A 7 -12.18 6.44 -2.17
CA ASP A 7 -13.09 6.11 -1.06
C ASP A 7 -14.36 5.42 -1.56
N ARG A 8 -14.94 5.92 -2.66
CA ARG A 8 -16.11 5.28 -3.28
C ARG A 8 -15.79 3.92 -3.86
N VAL A 9 -14.57 3.68 -4.36
CA VAL A 9 -14.13 2.34 -4.80
C VAL A 9 -14.13 1.38 -3.61
N ILE A 10 -13.52 1.76 -2.49
CA ILE A 10 -13.50 0.93 -1.27
C ILE A 10 -14.93 0.62 -0.79
N GLN A 11 -15.78 1.64 -0.69
CA GLN A 11 -17.17 1.45 -0.27
C GLN A 11 -17.97 0.59 -1.25
N ALA A 12 -17.73 0.73 -2.55
CA ALA A 12 -18.40 -0.08 -3.56
C ALA A 12 -18.02 -1.56 -3.44
N ILE A 13 -16.72 -1.87 -3.29
CA ILE A 13 -16.25 -3.26 -3.09
C ILE A 13 -16.95 -3.89 -1.88
N LEU A 14 -16.93 -3.19 -0.74
CA LEU A 14 -17.58 -3.65 0.49
C LEU A 14 -19.11 -3.78 0.35
N PHE A 15 -19.74 -2.89 -0.42
CA PHE A 15 -21.17 -2.92 -0.66
C PHE A 15 -21.59 -4.12 -1.51
N PHE A 16 -20.86 -4.38 -2.60
CA PHE A 16 -21.17 -5.45 -3.54
C PHE A 16 -20.81 -6.82 -2.98
N ASP A 17 -19.73 -6.95 -2.22
CA ASP A 17 -19.40 -8.21 -1.54
C ASP A 17 -20.54 -8.72 -0.64
N LYS A 18 -21.24 -7.79 0.02
CA LYS A 18 -22.40 -8.13 0.88
C LYS A 18 -23.66 -8.51 0.11
N ARG A 19 -23.71 -8.29 -1.21
CA ARG A 19 -24.95 -8.36 -2.02
C ARG A 19 -24.85 -9.29 -3.22
N ILE A 20 -23.65 -9.53 -3.72
CA ILE A 20 -23.39 -10.40 -4.85
C ILE A 20 -22.73 -11.67 -4.33
N ASN A 21 -23.23 -12.83 -4.77
CA ASN A 21 -22.63 -14.10 -4.39
C ASN A 21 -21.20 -14.18 -4.98
N ARG A 22 -20.21 -14.47 -4.13
CA ARG A 22 -18.80 -14.59 -4.51
C ARG A 22 -18.51 -15.68 -5.54
N ARG A 23 -19.41 -16.65 -5.74
CA ARG A 23 -19.31 -17.64 -6.83
C ARG A 23 -19.76 -17.08 -8.18
N ALA A 24 -20.57 -16.02 -8.17
CA ALA A 24 -21.09 -15.37 -9.37
C ALA A 24 -20.18 -14.24 -9.84
N ALA A 25 -19.59 -13.47 -8.92
CA ALA A 25 -18.63 -12.43 -9.26
C ALA A 25 -17.65 -12.15 -8.11
N GLN A 26 -16.43 -11.79 -8.48
CA GLN A 26 -15.35 -11.38 -7.57
C GLN A 26 -14.63 -10.16 -8.14
N VAL A 27 -14.22 -9.25 -7.26
CA VAL A 27 -13.24 -8.22 -7.65
C VAL A 27 -11.89 -8.90 -7.82
N ALA A 28 -11.31 -8.80 -9.01
CA ALA A 28 -10.01 -9.40 -9.33
C ALA A 28 -8.94 -8.34 -9.59
N LYS A 29 -9.33 -7.21 -10.19
CA LYS A 29 -8.43 -6.14 -10.60
C LYS A 29 -9.11 -4.78 -10.51
N ILE A 30 -8.31 -3.73 -10.37
CA ILE A 30 -8.77 -2.36 -10.56
C ILE A 30 -7.85 -1.62 -11.52
N ARG A 31 -8.45 -0.78 -12.37
CA ARG A 31 -7.73 0.14 -13.23
C ARG A 31 -7.82 1.55 -12.66
N ILE A 32 -6.68 2.21 -12.56
CA ILE A 32 -6.49 3.47 -11.88
C ILE A 32 -5.95 4.48 -12.88
N VAL A 33 -6.47 5.71 -12.83
CA VAL A 33 -5.85 6.86 -13.49
C VAL A 33 -5.12 7.67 -12.42
N ASN A 34 -3.78 7.67 -12.44
CA ASN A 34 -2.94 8.35 -11.46
C ASN A 34 -2.81 9.85 -11.78
N LYS A 35 -3.94 10.54 -11.96
CA LYS A 35 -4.01 11.97 -12.31
C LYS A 35 -5.00 12.71 -11.40
N PHE A 36 -4.63 13.91 -10.98
CA PHE A 36 -5.55 14.84 -10.33
C PHE A 36 -6.37 15.58 -11.39
N PHE A 37 -7.70 15.56 -11.25
CA PHE A 37 -8.60 16.33 -12.10
C PHE A 37 -9.05 17.57 -11.34
N ASP A 38 -8.41 18.70 -11.58
CA ASP A 38 -8.74 19.96 -10.92
C ASP A 38 -9.96 20.62 -11.58
N ALA A 39 -10.97 20.92 -10.75
CA ALA A 39 -12.19 21.59 -11.16
C ALA A 39 -11.96 23.08 -11.54
N ASN A 40 -10.81 23.65 -11.17
CA ASN A 40 -10.45 25.04 -11.43
C ASN A 40 -9.58 25.24 -12.69
N THR A 41 -9.13 24.16 -13.34
CA THR A 41 -8.37 24.26 -14.60
C THR A 41 -9.32 24.63 -15.74
N GLN A 42 -9.54 25.92 -15.95
CA GLN A 42 -10.51 26.45 -16.91
C GLN A 42 -10.00 26.44 -18.37
N LYS A 43 -10.92 26.01 -19.25
CA LYS A 43 -11.32 26.57 -20.57
C LYS A 43 -10.89 25.89 -21.89
N ASP A 44 -9.75 25.21 -21.97
CA ASP A 44 -9.26 24.73 -23.29
C ASP A 44 -9.25 23.20 -23.48
N GLU A 45 -9.54 22.41 -22.44
CA GLU A 45 -9.79 20.97 -22.62
C GLU A 45 -11.30 20.71 -22.78
N PRO A 46 -11.74 20.06 -23.87
CA PRO A 46 -13.17 19.82 -24.14
C PRO A 46 -13.86 18.95 -23.07
N TYR A 47 -13.10 18.34 -22.14
CA TYR A 47 -13.64 17.56 -21.05
C TYR A 47 -12.83 17.78 -19.76
N LEU A 48 -13.30 18.65 -18.87
CA LEU A 48 -12.79 18.82 -17.49
C LEU A 48 -12.70 17.46 -16.74
N HIS A 49 -13.58 16.54 -17.12
CA HIS A 49 -13.58 15.14 -16.73
C HIS A 49 -13.88 14.29 -17.97
N PRO A 50 -12.85 13.77 -18.67
CA PRO A 50 -13.07 12.89 -19.80
C PRO A 50 -13.96 11.69 -19.40
N PRO A 51 -14.73 11.13 -20.36
CA PRO A 51 -15.43 9.87 -20.12
C PRO A 51 -14.41 8.79 -19.76
N PHE A 52 -14.83 7.77 -19.02
CA PHE A 52 -13.93 6.70 -18.58
C PHE A 52 -13.30 5.95 -19.75
N ASP A 53 -14.05 5.74 -20.83
CA ASP A 53 -13.61 5.15 -22.11
C ASP A 53 -12.33 5.82 -22.64
N PHE A 54 -12.17 7.14 -22.44
CA PHE A 54 -10.96 7.86 -22.86
C PHE A 54 -9.69 7.31 -22.20
N PHE A 55 -9.79 6.82 -20.97
CA PHE A 55 -8.67 6.25 -20.22
C PHE A 55 -8.64 4.73 -20.31
N PHE A 56 -9.80 4.08 -20.18
CA PHE A 56 -9.87 2.64 -19.99
C PHE A 56 -9.94 1.82 -21.29
N ASP A 57 -10.20 2.43 -22.44
CA ASP A 57 -10.10 1.74 -23.74
C ASP A 57 -8.70 1.86 -24.37
N ARG A 58 -7.75 2.52 -23.68
CA ARG A 58 -6.37 2.65 -24.14
C ARG A 58 -5.62 1.32 -24.00
N GLY A 59 -4.66 1.09 -24.91
CA GLY A 59 -3.80 -0.10 -24.90
C GLY A 59 -2.49 0.05 -24.11
N ASP A 60 -2.16 1.25 -23.64
CA ASP A 60 -0.94 1.57 -22.89
C ASP A 60 -1.15 1.52 -21.37
N ILE A 61 -1.73 0.41 -20.90
CA ILE A 61 -2.00 0.15 -19.49
C ILE A 61 -0.77 -0.52 -18.87
N ASP A 62 -0.21 0.08 -17.82
CA ASP A 62 0.80 -0.59 -17.01
C ASP A 62 0.12 -1.61 -16.09
N ALA A 63 0.49 -2.88 -16.20
CA ALA A 63 -0.09 -3.95 -15.40
C ALA A 63 1.02 -4.74 -14.69
N PRO A 64 1.44 -4.31 -13.48
CA PRO A 64 2.49 -4.98 -12.74
C PRO A 64 2.15 -6.45 -12.50
N ASN A 65 3.06 -7.35 -12.88
CA ASN A 65 2.89 -8.79 -12.69
C ASN A 65 3.36 -9.20 -11.27
N PRO A 66 2.47 -9.69 -10.39
CA PRO A 66 2.82 -10.13 -9.04
C PRO A 66 3.79 -11.30 -9.03
N ASP A 67 3.62 -12.24 -9.96
CA ASP A 67 4.46 -13.44 -10.06
C ASP A 67 5.90 -13.07 -10.43
N GLU A 68 6.07 -12.03 -11.26
CA GLU A 68 7.40 -11.48 -11.59
C GLU A 68 8.04 -10.79 -10.39
N LEU A 69 7.24 -10.08 -9.57
CA LEU A 69 7.73 -9.46 -8.35
C LEU A 69 8.18 -10.52 -7.35
N GLU A 70 7.36 -11.55 -7.11
CA GLU A 70 7.67 -12.66 -6.22
C GLU A 70 8.93 -13.38 -6.68
N LYS A 71 9.01 -13.73 -7.96
CA LYS A 71 10.20 -14.33 -8.55
C LYS A 71 11.43 -13.46 -8.33
N LYS A 72 11.33 -12.15 -8.56
CA LYS A 72 12.46 -11.23 -8.37
C LYS A 72 12.93 -11.19 -6.91
N MET A 73 12.01 -11.30 -5.95
CA MET A 73 12.36 -11.38 -4.52
C MET A 73 13.07 -12.69 -4.18
N LEU A 74 12.62 -13.81 -4.74
CA LEU A 74 13.28 -15.11 -4.56
C LEU A 74 14.69 -15.10 -5.17
N ASP A 75 14.84 -14.59 -6.39
CA ASP A 75 16.14 -14.47 -7.06
C ASP A 75 17.11 -13.62 -6.20
N LEU A 76 16.65 -12.49 -5.63
CA LEU A 76 17.47 -11.67 -4.73
C LEU A 76 17.82 -12.40 -3.42
N ALA A 77 16.94 -13.26 -2.90
CA ALA A 77 17.25 -14.05 -1.72
C ALA A 77 18.35 -15.09 -2.01
N GLU A 78 18.31 -15.71 -3.18
CA GLU A 78 19.29 -16.73 -3.60
C GLU A 78 20.66 -16.13 -3.95
N GLU A 79 20.69 -14.91 -4.52
CA GLU A 79 21.93 -14.21 -4.89
C GLU A 79 22.76 -13.70 -3.69
N HIS A 80 22.16 -13.64 -2.49
CA HIS A 80 22.79 -13.06 -1.31
C HIS A 80 22.86 -14.06 -0.14
N GLU A 81 24.06 -14.21 0.44
CA GLU A 81 24.26 -15.08 1.60
C GLU A 81 23.92 -14.37 2.92
N GLY A 82 23.03 -14.99 3.70
CA GLY A 82 22.65 -14.56 5.04
C GLY A 82 21.47 -13.58 5.07
N GLU A 83 20.63 -13.72 6.09
CA GLU A 83 19.34 -13.01 6.20
C GLU A 83 19.48 -11.48 6.12
N ALA A 84 20.54 -10.92 6.69
CA ALA A 84 20.77 -9.47 6.68
C ALA A 84 21.08 -8.95 5.26
N ALA A 85 21.90 -9.67 4.49
CA ALA A 85 22.23 -9.29 3.11
C ALA A 85 21.02 -9.42 2.19
N GLN A 86 20.27 -10.51 2.32
CA GLN A 86 19.01 -10.75 1.59
C GLN A 86 17.99 -9.64 1.85
N ARG A 87 17.77 -9.31 3.13
CA ARG A 87 16.85 -8.23 3.52
C ARG A 87 17.27 -6.89 2.92
N ASN A 88 18.55 -6.55 2.98
CA ASN A 88 19.05 -5.29 2.42
C ASN A 88 18.87 -5.23 0.90
N ALA A 89 19.09 -6.34 0.19
CA ALA A 89 18.88 -6.42 -1.25
C ALA A 89 17.39 -6.23 -1.63
N MET A 90 16.49 -6.91 -0.91
CA MET A 90 15.04 -6.74 -1.09
C MET A 90 14.58 -5.30 -0.82
N LEU A 91 15.07 -4.69 0.27
CA LEU A 91 14.76 -3.30 0.62
C LEU A 91 15.27 -2.32 -0.46
N ALA A 92 16.50 -2.50 -0.94
CA ALA A 92 17.08 -1.66 -1.98
C ALA A 92 16.27 -1.75 -3.29
N TYR A 93 15.83 -2.95 -3.67
CA TYR A 93 14.98 -3.14 -4.84
C TYR A 93 13.60 -2.46 -4.68
N LEU A 94 12.95 -2.61 -3.52
CA LEU A 94 11.68 -1.94 -3.23
C LEU A 94 11.83 -0.42 -3.22
N GLU A 95 12.92 0.09 -2.66
CA GLU A 95 13.26 1.51 -2.68
C GLU A 95 13.41 2.02 -4.12
N GLU A 96 14.17 1.33 -4.97
CA GLU A 96 14.35 1.72 -6.37
C GLU A 96 13.01 1.71 -7.12
N LYS A 97 12.20 0.67 -6.92
CA LYS A 97 10.87 0.55 -7.54
C LYS A 97 9.95 1.71 -7.13
N ASN A 98 9.90 2.05 -5.84
CA ASN A 98 9.04 3.10 -5.30
C ASN A 98 9.51 4.53 -5.59
N LYS A 99 10.74 4.71 -6.11
CA LYS A 99 11.24 5.99 -6.64
C LYS A 99 10.79 6.28 -8.07
N ARG A 100 10.31 5.27 -8.79
CA ARG A 100 9.82 5.44 -10.17
C ARG A 100 8.50 6.22 -10.14
N PRO A 101 8.25 7.09 -11.14
CA PRO A 101 6.98 7.79 -11.23
C PRO A 101 5.84 6.78 -11.47
N LEU A 102 4.67 7.06 -10.93
CA LEU A 102 3.48 6.28 -11.25
C LEU A 102 3.13 6.43 -12.75
N PRO A 103 2.77 5.33 -13.43
CA PRO A 103 2.24 5.41 -14.79
C PRO A 103 0.89 6.14 -14.78
N GLU A 104 0.54 6.79 -15.88
CA GLU A 104 -0.74 7.52 -15.97
C GLU A 104 -1.94 6.59 -15.74
N ILE A 105 -1.89 5.40 -16.35
CA ILE A 105 -2.91 4.36 -16.22
C ILE A 105 -2.24 3.09 -15.75
N GLU A 106 -2.78 2.53 -14.66
CA GLU A 106 -2.27 1.32 -14.03
C GLU A 106 -3.41 0.34 -13.82
N GLU A 107 -3.18 -0.95 -14.03
CA GLU A 107 -4.08 -2.03 -13.62
C GLU A 107 -3.38 -2.90 -12.58
N ILE A 108 -3.96 -2.95 -11.39
CA ILE A 108 -3.42 -3.74 -10.29
C ILE A 108 -4.37 -4.86 -9.89
N PRO A 109 -3.85 -6.03 -9.48
CA PRO A 109 -4.68 -7.07 -8.88
C PRO A 109 -5.23 -6.62 -7.53
N VAL A 110 -6.37 -7.19 -7.16
CA VAL A 110 -7.02 -6.96 -5.87
C VAL A 110 -7.24 -8.30 -5.18
N TYR A 111 -6.48 -8.53 -4.11
CA TYR A 111 -6.56 -9.71 -3.26
C TYR A 111 -7.53 -9.51 -2.09
N PHE A 112 -8.69 -8.91 -2.36
CA PHE A 112 -9.64 -8.52 -1.31
C PHE A 112 -10.16 -9.72 -0.50
N TYR A 113 -10.23 -10.90 -1.10
CA TYR A 113 -10.79 -12.09 -0.44
C TYR A 113 -9.75 -12.85 0.39
N GLU A 114 -8.47 -12.67 0.06
CA GLU A 114 -7.32 -13.28 0.72
C GLU A 114 -6.76 -12.35 1.81
N ASP A 115 -6.51 -11.08 1.46
CA ASP A 115 -5.78 -10.11 2.29
C ASP A 115 -6.69 -9.06 2.93
N GLY A 116 -7.98 -9.06 2.58
CA GLY A 116 -8.95 -8.07 3.02
C GLY A 116 -8.82 -6.73 2.29
N ILE A 117 -9.57 -5.72 2.75
CA ILE A 117 -9.66 -4.41 2.09
C ILE A 117 -8.52 -3.45 2.45
N SER A 118 -7.86 -3.68 3.59
CA SER A 118 -6.91 -2.73 4.18
C SER A 118 -5.69 -2.47 3.31
N GLN A 119 -5.16 -3.52 2.67
CA GLN A 119 -4.02 -3.37 1.75
C GLN A 119 -4.37 -2.48 0.58
N LEU A 120 -5.51 -2.73 -0.07
CA LEU A 120 -5.99 -1.89 -1.17
C LEU A 120 -6.20 -0.44 -0.71
N GLN A 121 -6.82 -0.24 0.46
CA GLN A 121 -7.03 1.08 1.02
C GLN A 121 -5.71 1.84 1.23
N MET A 122 -4.71 1.22 1.86
CA MET A 122 -3.39 1.82 2.04
C MET A 122 -2.75 2.19 0.69
N MET A 123 -2.85 1.29 -0.29
CA MET A 123 -2.28 1.49 -1.62
C MET A 123 -2.89 2.67 -2.37
N LEU A 124 -4.21 2.84 -2.28
CA LEU A 124 -4.94 3.97 -2.86
C LEU A 124 -4.65 5.27 -2.10
N SER A 125 -4.49 5.22 -0.78
CA SER A 125 -4.09 6.37 0.04
C SER A 125 -2.70 6.89 -0.36
N MET A 126 -1.72 6.02 -0.54
CA MET A 126 -0.38 6.42 -1.01
C MET A 126 -0.42 7.12 -2.38
N ARG A 127 -1.18 6.58 -3.34
CA ARG A 127 -1.40 7.21 -4.66
C ARG A 127 -2.04 8.59 -4.53
N THR A 128 -3.03 8.72 -3.65
CA THR A 128 -3.68 10.01 -3.39
C THR A 128 -2.68 11.04 -2.88
N ILE A 129 -1.82 10.67 -1.93
CA ILE A 129 -0.81 11.57 -1.37
C ILE A 129 0.18 12.00 -2.46
N GLU A 130 0.70 11.08 -3.28
CA GLU A 130 1.64 11.43 -4.36
C GLU A 130 1.00 12.39 -5.37
N VAL A 131 -0.18 12.04 -5.87
CA VAL A 131 -0.92 12.87 -6.84
C VAL A 131 -1.24 14.27 -6.27
N MET A 132 -1.59 14.36 -4.99
CA MET A 132 -1.80 15.64 -4.31
C MET A 132 -0.52 16.46 -4.17
N GLN A 133 0.63 15.82 -3.90
CA GLN A 133 1.92 16.50 -3.84
C GLN A 133 2.33 17.06 -5.21
N HIS A 134 2.12 16.29 -6.27
CA HIS A 134 2.36 16.75 -7.64
C HIS A 134 1.47 17.93 -7.99
N TRP A 135 0.18 17.87 -7.62
CA TRP A 135 -0.74 18.98 -7.82
C TRP A 135 -0.32 20.26 -7.08
N ARG A 136 0.30 20.14 -5.90
CA ARG A 136 0.89 21.27 -5.14
C ARG A 136 2.22 21.77 -5.71
N GLY A 137 2.70 21.20 -6.81
CA GLY A 137 3.95 21.58 -7.46
C GLY A 137 5.18 20.74 -7.06
N ASN A 138 5.04 19.78 -6.15
CA ASN A 138 6.12 18.88 -5.77
C ASN A 138 6.19 17.66 -6.69
N THR A 139 6.59 17.89 -7.94
CA THR A 139 6.57 16.87 -9.02
C THR A 139 7.66 15.80 -8.88
N SER A 140 8.62 15.98 -7.98
CA SER A 140 9.64 14.98 -7.65
C SER A 140 9.24 14.03 -6.53
N PHE A 141 8.14 14.31 -5.82
CA PHE A 141 7.64 13.46 -4.73
C PHE A 141 7.19 12.09 -5.24
N ARG A 142 7.52 11.01 -4.52
CA ARG A 142 7.22 9.63 -4.93
C ARG A 142 6.64 8.84 -3.77
N GLN A 143 6.10 7.65 -4.07
CA GLN A 143 5.68 6.70 -3.04
C GLN A 143 6.79 6.38 -2.04
N TYR A 144 8.05 6.35 -2.49
CA TYR A 144 9.22 6.20 -1.60
C TYR A 144 9.25 7.23 -0.47
N ASP A 145 8.96 8.50 -0.77
CA ASP A 145 8.96 9.58 0.24
C ASP A 145 7.87 9.37 1.30
N ILE A 146 6.72 8.81 0.90
CA ILE A 146 5.62 8.47 1.82
C ILE A 146 6.06 7.38 2.78
N ILE A 147 6.61 6.28 2.24
CA ILE A 147 7.06 5.12 3.03
C ILE A 147 8.14 5.56 4.02
N ARG A 148 9.10 6.36 3.55
CA ARG A 148 10.16 6.92 4.39
C ARG A 148 9.59 7.76 5.54
N ASN A 149 8.69 8.69 5.25
CA ASN A 149 8.07 9.53 6.29
C ASN A 149 7.27 8.71 7.32
N MET A 150 6.57 7.66 6.87
CA MET A 150 5.86 6.74 7.77
C MET A 150 6.82 5.98 8.68
N ALA A 151 7.93 5.48 8.13
CA ALA A 151 8.95 4.79 8.90
C ALA A 151 9.62 5.70 9.95
N GLU A 152 9.98 6.94 9.56
CA GLU A 152 10.54 7.94 10.47
C GLU A 152 9.56 8.29 11.60
N SER A 153 8.27 8.46 11.28
CA SER A 153 7.24 8.74 12.30
C SER A 153 7.04 7.59 13.28
N LEU A 154 7.08 6.34 12.82
CA LEU A 154 6.99 5.18 13.70
C LEU A 154 8.21 5.09 14.63
N MET A 155 9.42 5.30 14.10
CA MET A 155 10.65 5.30 14.91
C MET A 155 10.63 6.39 15.99
N GLN A 156 10.13 7.58 15.67
CA GLN A 156 9.96 8.66 16.65
C GLN A 156 8.99 8.24 17.77
N GLN A 157 7.85 7.66 17.41
CA GLN A 157 6.86 7.19 18.38
C GLN A 157 7.43 6.12 19.33
N PHE A 158 8.27 5.21 18.84
CA PHE A 158 8.95 4.22 19.68
C PHE A 158 10.12 4.79 20.49
N SER A 159 10.78 5.84 20.02
CA SER A 159 11.85 6.53 20.77
C SER A 159 11.34 7.39 21.93
N GLU A 160 10.06 7.78 21.92
CA GLU A 160 9.42 8.59 22.96
C GLU A 160 8.89 7.74 24.15
N PHE A 161 8.96 6.41 24.08
CA PHE A 161 8.75 5.53 25.22
C PHE A 161 10.12 5.09 25.78
N PRO A 162 10.66 5.77 26.81
CA PRO A 162 11.80 5.21 27.53
C PRO A 162 11.37 3.86 28.14
N GLU A 163 12.30 2.89 28.16
CA GLU A 163 12.15 1.59 28.79
C GLU A 163 11.80 1.71 30.29
N GLU A 164 10.53 2.00 30.64
CA GLU A 164 9.99 1.74 31.97
C GLU A 164 9.43 0.31 32.02
N PHE A 165 10.32 -0.66 31.80
CA PHE A 165 10.16 -2.04 32.27
C PHE A 165 11.56 -2.57 32.64
N SER A 166 12.26 -1.83 33.51
CA SER A 166 13.37 -2.41 34.27
C SER A 166 12.83 -2.91 35.60
N GLU A 167 12.78 -4.24 35.71
CA GLU A 167 12.95 -5.03 36.94
C GLU A 167 12.31 -4.48 38.22
N ASP A 168 11.13 -4.99 38.57
CA ASP A 168 10.75 -5.06 39.98
C ASP A 168 10.16 -6.45 40.32
N GLU A 169 10.85 -7.06 41.29
CA GLU A 169 10.37 -8.05 42.25
C GLU A 169 9.98 -9.45 41.73
N SER A 170 11.02 -10.24 41.48
CA SER A 170 11.01 -11.63 41.92
C SER A 170 10.95 -11.69 43.45
N ASP A 171 9.75 -11.69 44.03
CA ASP A 171 9.55 -12.23 45.38
C ASP A 171 8.17 -12.87 45.51
N ASP A 172 8.12 -13.92 46.34
CA ASP A 172 6.95 -14.71 46.72
C ASP A 172 6.39 -15.77 45.76
N LEU A 173 7.21 -16.80 45.52
CA LEU A 173 6.70 -18.18 45.49
C LEU A 173 7.62 -19.10 46.32
N GLN A 174 7.55 -19.01 47.65
CA GLN A 174 7.98 -20.12 48.50
C GLN A 174 6.86 -21.19 48.54
N PRO A 175 7.16 -22.47 48.24
CA PRO A 175 6.21 -23.56 48.44
C PRO A 175 6.07 -23.89 49.95
N PRO A 176 4.88 -24.33 50.40
CA PRO A 176 4.58 -24.51 51.82
C PRO A 176 5.39 -25.64 52.46
N SER A 177 5.93 -25.38 53.65
CA SER A 177 6.59 -26.39 54.49
C SER A 177 5.57 -27.39 55.03
N VAL A 178 5.80 -28.67 54.74
CA VAL A 178 5.05 -29.80 55.27
C VAL A 178 5.48 -30.04 56.71
N HIS A 179 4.60 -29.80 57.68
CA HIS A 179 4.80 -30.22 59.06
C HIS A 179 4.66 -31.76 59.16
N HIS A 180 5.78 -32.44 59.40
CA HIS A 180 5.80 -33.76 60.02
C HIS A 180 6.28 -33.62 61.46
N SER A 181 5.34 -33.68 62.40
CA SER A 181 5.39 -34.42 63.68
C SER A 181 4.08 -34.23 64.42
#